data_AF-A0A0F4QQW2-F1
#
_entry.id   AF-A0A0F4QQW2-F1
#
_cell.length_a   1.000
_cell.length_b   1.000
_cell.length_c   1.000
_cell.angle_alpha   90.00
_cell.angle_beta   90.00
_cell.angle_gamma   90.00
#
_symmetry.space_group_name_H-M   'P 1'
#
loop_
_entity.id
_entity.type
_entity.pdbx_description
1 polymer ?
#
loop_
_entity_poly.entity_id
_entity_poly.type
_entity_poly.pdbx_seq_one_letter_code
_entity_poly.pdbx_strand_id
1 'polypeptide(L)' 'MKLYRRTLPFANQCLMLSLIGFMLAILASYAFDHHLSLSTQIAAHISTIVFATLLKVSYVVRCFCQYNLGLEVR' A
#
# COMPACT_ATOMS: atom_id res chain seq x y z
N MET A 1 -11.33 -7.67 -21.29
CA MET A 1 -9.94 -7.19 -21.53
C MET A 1 -9.71 -5.70 -21.23
N LYS A 2 -10.52 -4.75 -21.74
CA LYS A 2 -10.27 -3.29 -21.53
C LYS A 2 -10.19 -2.88 -20.05
N LEU A 3 -11.01 -3.47 -19.18
CA LEU A 3 -11.00 -3.21 -17.73
C LEU A 3 -9.63 -3.51 -17.11
N TYR A 4 -9.13 -4.76 -17.24
CA TYR A 4 -7.85 -5.18 -16.65
C TYR A 4 -6.67 -4.34 -17.11
N ARG A 5 -6.64 -3.94 -18.38
CA ARG A 5 -5.59 -3.07 -18.93
C ARG A 5 -5.62 -1.65 -18.32
N ARG A 6 -6.79 -1.14 -17.92
CA ARG A 6 -6.92 0.14 -17.19
C ARG A 6 -6.66 -0.01 -15.69
N THR A 7 -7.04 -1.14 -15.10
CA THR A 7 -6.88 -1.39 -13.66
C THR A 7 -5.44 -1.73 -13.27
N LEU A 8 -4.67 -2.38 -14.15
CA LEU A 8 -3.25 -2.70 -13.89
C LEU A 8 -2.37 -1.48 -13.51
N PRO A 9 -2.36 -0.37 -14.28
CA PRO A 9 -1.58 0.80 -13.89
C PRO A 9 -2.07 1.43 -12.59
N PHE A 10 -3.39 1.42 -12.34
CA PHE A 10 -3.96 1.89 -11.08
C PHE A 10 -3.52 1.03 -9.89
N ALA A 11 -3.50 -0.30 -10.05
CA ALA A 11 -3.01 -1.22 -9.03
C ALA A 11 -1.51 -1.00 -8.74
N ASN A 12 -0.69 -0.73 -9.76
CA ASN A 12 0.72 -0.38 -9.59
C ASN A 12 0.89 0.95 -8.83
N GLN A 13 0.11 1.98 -9.16
CA GLN A 13 0.14 3.26 -8.46
C GLN A 13 -0.29 3.11 -7.00
N CYS A 14 -1.35 2.35 -6.74
CA CYS A 14 -1.84 2.09 -5.39
C CYS A 14 -0.81 1.28 -4.58
N LEU A 15 -0.15 0.30 -5.20
CA LEU A 15 0.93 -0.47 -4.57
C LEU A 15 2.11 0.44 -4.16
N MET A 16 2.53 1.35 -5.04
CA MET A 16 3.61 2.29 -4.73
C MET A 16 3.21 3.28 -3.64
N LEU A 17 2.00 3.84 -3.72
CA LEU A 17 1.50 4.81 -2.74
C LEU A 17 1.33 4.17 -1.36
N SER A 18 0.77 2.96 -1.29
CA SER A 18 0.62 2.22 -0.04
C SER A 18 1.96 1.81 0.56
N LEU A 19 2.95 1.46 -0.26
CA LEU A 19 4.32 1.21 0.21
C LEU A 19 4.95 2.46 0.83
N ILE A 20 4.84 3.62 0.17
CA ILE A 20 5.35 4.89 0.71
C ILE A 20 4.62 5.25 2.01
N GLY A 21 3.29 5.16 2.02
CA GLY A 21 2.48 5.42 3.22
C GLY A 21 2.85 4.49 4.38
N PHE A 22 3.10 3.21 4.08
CA PHE A 22 3.54 2.22 5.07
C PHE A 22 4.91 2.59 5.67
N MET A 23 5.88 2.96 4.84
CA MET A 23 7.20 3.39 5.30
C MET A 23 7.13 4.65 6.16
N LEU A 24 6.32 5.64 5.76
CA LEU A 24 6.10 6.85 6.55
C LEU A 24 5.43 6.54 7.89
N ALA A 25 4.45 5.63 7.90
CA ALA A 25 3.77 5.23 9.13
C ALA A 25 4.71 4.50 10.11
N ILE A 26 5.59 3.63 9.61
CA ILE A 26 6.63 2.99 10.42
C ILE A 26 7.60 4.03 10.98
N LEU A 27 8.07 4.95 10.13
CA LEU A 27 9.03 5.98 10.55
C LEU A 27 8.42 6.90 11.63
N ALA A 28 7.17 7.30 11.46
CA ALA A 28 6.43 8.05 12.48
C ALA A 28 6.21 7.24 13.77
N SER A 29 5.96 5.93 13.65
CA SER A 29 5.68 5.07 14.80
C SER A 29 6.90 4.78 15.67
N TYR A 30 8.10 4.72 15.08
CA TYR A 30 9.30 4.22 15.78
C TYR A 30 10.51 5.15 15.74
N ALA A 31 10.71 5.93 14.67
CA ALA A 31 11.90 6.78 14.55
C ALA A 31 11.67 8.21 15.05
N PHE A 32 10.42 8.68 15.00
CA PHE A 32 10.03 10.03 15.43
C PHE A 32 9.07 10.02 16.63
N ASP A 33 8.98 8.91 17.34
CA ASP A 33 8.05 8.73 18.47
C ASP A 33 8.18 9.85 19.53
N HIS A 34 9.40 10.27 19.83
CA HIS A 34 9.70 11.31 20.81
C HIS A 34 9.23 12.73 20.37
N HIS A 35 8.95 12.93 19.08
CA HIS A 35 8.50 14.23 18.55
C HIS A 35 6.98 14.32 18.39
N LEU A 36 6.26 13.22 18.63
CA LEU A 36 4.83 13.13 18.37
C LEU A 36 4.02 13.07 19.67
N SER A 37 2.82 13.64 19.65
CA SER A 37 1.87 13.45 20.75
C SER A 37 1.41 11.99 20.80
N LEU A 38 0.96 11.54 21.98
CA LEU A 38 0.37 10.20 22.14
C LEU A 38 -0.75 9.94 21.12
N SER A 39 -1.62 10.92 20.88
CA SER A 39 -2.69 10.83 19.88
C SER A 39 -2.16 10.59 18.46
N THR A 40 -1.08 11.28 18.09
CA THR A 40 -0.46 11.15 16.76
C THR A 40 0.27 9.82 16.62
N GLN A 41 0.90 9.34 17.69
CA GLN A 41 1.56 8.03 17.71
C GLN A 41 0.53 6.88 17.54
N ILE A 42 -0.61 6.95 18.23
CA ILE A 42 -1.72 6.00 18.04
C ILE A 42 -2.19 6.02 16.57
N ALA A 43 -2.38 7.21 15.99
CA ALA A 43 -2.77 7.34 14.60
C ALA A 43 -1.72 6.76 13.63
N ALA A 44 -0.42 6.93 13.91
CA ALA A 44 0.67 6.36 13.12
C ALA A 44 0.68 4.82 13.17
N HIS A 45 0.46 4.21 14.34
CA HIS A 45 0.36 2.76 14.46
C HIS A 45 -0.87 2.21 13.73
N ILE A 46 -2.04 2.86 13.86
CA ILE A 46 -3.24 2.47 13.09
C ILE A 46 -2.98 2.58 11.58
N SER A 47 -2.33 3.66 11.16
CA SER A 47 -1.98 3.90 9.75
C SER A 47 -1.06 2.81 9.20
N THR A 48 -0.13 2.30 10.02
CA THR A 48 0.74 1.16 9.65
C THR A 48 -0.09 -0.06 9.23
N ILE A 49 -1.14 -0.41 9.98
CA ILE A 49 -2.03 -1.55 9.67
C ILE A 49 -2.83 -1.27 8.40
N VAL A 50 -3.37 -0.06 8.26
CA VAL A 50 -4.16 0.35 7.08
C VAL A 50 -3.31 0.27 5.81
N PHE A 51 -2.10 0.85 5.81
CA PHE A 51 -1.22 0.83 4.64
C PHE A 51 -0.69 -0.57 4.33
N ALA A 52 -0.36 -1.39 5.33
CA ALA A 52 0.01 -2.80 5.12
C ALA A 52 -1.10 -3.57 4.40
N THR A 53 -2.35 -3.33 4.80
CA THR A 53 -3.52 -3.97 4.19
C THR A 53 -3.72 -3.49 2.75
N LEU A 54 -3.63 -2.18 2.51
CA LEU A 54 -3.73 -1.60 1.17
C LEU A 54 -2.63 -2.12 0.24
N LEU A 55 -1.40 -2.28 0.75
CA LEU A 55 -0.28 -2.84 -0.01
C LEU A 55 -0.60 -4.27 -0.45
N LYS A 56 -1.05 -5.12 0.47
CA LYS A 56 -1.42 -6.51 0.18
C LYS A 56 -2.55 -6.59 -0.85
N VAL A 57 -3.60 -5.79 -0.68
CA VAL A 57 -4.74 -5.75 -1.62
C VAL A 57 -4.30 -5.27 -3.00
N SER A 58 -3.52 -4.19 -3.07
CA SER A 58 -3.01 -3.66 -4.33
C SER A 58 -2.15 -4.67 -5.09
N TYR A 59 -1.32 -5.42 -4.36
CA TYR A 59 -0.52 -6.50 -4.95
C TYR A 59 -1.41 -7.61 -5.53
N VAL A 60 -2.41 -8.08 -4.78
CA VAL A 60 -3.34 -9.11 -5.28
C VAL A 60 -4.09 -8.63 -6.52
N VAL A 61 -4.57 -7.38 -6.56
CA VAL A 61 -5.26 -6.81 -7.74
C VAL A 61 -4.31 -6.72 -8.94
N ARG A 62 -3.04 -6.35 -8.73
CA ARG A 62 -2.01 -6.34 -9.77
C ARG A 62 -1.79 -7.73 -10.35
N CYS A 63 -1.58 -8.75 -9.51
CA CYS A 63 -1.41 -10.14 -9.92
C CYS A 63 -2.65 -10.66 -10.66
N PHE A 64 -3.85 -10.36 -10.17
CA PHE A 64 -5.11 -10.71 -10.81
C PHE A 64 -5.23 -10.09 -12.21
N CYS A 65 -4.85 -8.82 -12.38
CA CYS A 65 -4.85 -8.17 -13.68
C CYS A 65 -3.81 -8.77 -14.64
N GLN A 66 -2.59 -9.08 -14.16
CA GLN A 66 -1.55 -9.73 -14.96
C GLN A 66 -2.02 -11.10 -15.47
N TYR A 67 -2.55 -11.93 -14.58
CA TYR A 67 -3.09 -13.25 -14.92
C TYR A 67 -4.17 -13.17 -16.01
N ASN A 68 -5.16 -12.28 -15.84
CA ASN A 68 -6.25 -12.11 -16.81
C ASN A 68 -5.83 -11.46 -18.14
N LEU A 69 -4.64 -10.87 -18.19
CA LEU A 69 -4.05 -10.32 -19.42
C LEU A 69 -3.09 -11.30 -20.12
N GLY A 70 -2.88 -12.50 -19.56
CA GLY A 70 -1.90 -13.47 -20.07
C GLY A 70 -0.45 -13.01 -19.88
N LEU A 71 -0.21 -12.09 -18.93
CA LEU A 71 1.12 -11.63 -18.55
C LEU A 71 1.66 -12.50 -17.42
N GLU A 72 2.98 -12.55 -17.28
CA GLU A 72 3.61 -13.19 -16.12
C GLU A 72 3.23 -12.44 -14.83
N VAL A 73 2.84 -13.21 -13.81
CA VAL A 73 2.48 -12.71 -12.49
C VAL A 73 3.76 -12.60 -11.66
N ARG A 74 4.07 -11.40 -11.18
CA ARG A 74 5.24 -11.08 -10.34
C ARG A 74 4.82 -10.14 -9.24
#